data_AF-A0A2W6C285-F1
#
_entry.id   AF-A0A2W6C285-F1
#
_cell.length_a   1.000
_cell.length_b   1.000
_cell.length_c   1.000
_cell.angle_alpha   90.00
_cell.angle_beta   90.00
_cell.angle_gamma   90.00
#
_symmetry.space_group_name_H-M   'P 1'
#
loop_
_entity.id
_entity.type
_entity.pdbx_description
1 polymer ?
#
loop_
_entity_poly.entity_id
_entity_poly.type
_entity_poly.pdbx_seq_one_letter_code
_entity_poly.pdbx_strand_id
1 'polypeptide(L)'
;MSILELSVRAVIVCSVTAAATPGPRRGRGGPSFSDATPAEVRAALIPEEAAEFDQQWREVMARAIERLDLSEVLATLESWRRVARLTAVTGPEAHRAMYRRAAARLAREEIPADEPLPRIKARLGL
;
A
#
# COMPACT_ATOMS: atom_id res chain seq x y z
N MET A 1 -21.55 -14.19 9.59
CA MET A 1 -21.82 -12.83 10.08
C MET A 1 -20.48 -12.11 10.13
N SER A 2 -20.30 -11.16 9.22
CA SER A 2 -19.01 -10.78 8.61
C SER A 2 -18.26 -9.70 9.41
N ILE A 3 -16.98 -9.94 9.72
CA ILE A 3 -16.08 -9.01 10.43
C ILE A 3 -14.79 -8.71 9.62
N LEU A 4 -14.70 -9.12 8.35
CA LEU A 4 -13.47 -8.97 7.53
C LEU A 4 -13.55 -7.91 6.41
N GLU A 5 -14.59 -7.08 6.40
CA GLU A 5 -14.85 -6.03 5.39
C GLU A 5 -14.42 -4.61 5.85
N LEU A 6 -13.33 -4.50 6.63
CA LEU A 6 -12.64 -3.22 6.85
C LEU A 6 -11.30 -3.20 6.11
N SER A 7 -11.37 -3.54 4.82
CA SER A 7 -10.24 -3.57 3.89
C SER A 7 -9.92 -2.13 3.42
N VAL A 8 -8.73 -1.64 3.79
CA VAL A 8 -7.89 -0.70 3.02
C VAL A 8 -8.43 0.73 2.78
N ARG A 9 -9.61 1.10 3.31
CA ARG A 9 -10.24 2.40 3.01
C ARG A 9 -9.68 3.63 3.75
N ALA A 10 -8.71 3.49 4.66
CA ALA A 10 -8.37 4.57 5.58
C ALA A 10 -6.88 4.92 5.68
N VAL A 11 -6.16 5.05 4.56
CA VAL A 11 -4.88 5.79 4.58
C VAL A 11 -4.72 6.66 3.33
N ILE A 12 -5.66 7.57 3.11
CA ILE A 12 -5.39 8.78 2.31
C ILE A 12 -6.11 9.95 2.99
N VAL A 13 -5.55 10.52 4.05
CA VAL A 13 -5.54 11.98 4.29
C VAL A 13 -4.45 12.30 5.31
N CYS A 14 -3.34 12.87 4.84
CA CYS A 14 -2.62 13.90 5.60
C CYS A 14 -1.86 14.78 4.60
N SER A 15 -2.54 15.80 4.09
CA SER A 15 -1.94 16.85 3.27
C SER A 15 -1.02 17.71 4.12
N VAL A 16 0.30 17.54 3.96
CA VAL A 16 1.29 18.50 4.44
C VAL A 16 1.66 19.41 3.27
N THR A 17 1.21 20.66 3.33
CA THR A 17 1.67 21.74 2.44
C THR A 17 3.07 22.15 2.85
N ALA A 18 4.07 21.71 2.08
CA ALA A 18 5.41 22.29 2.11
C ALA A 18 5.58 23.20 0.87
N ALA A 19 5.78 24.50 1.11
CA ALA A 19 6.09 25.46 0.07
C ALA A 19 7.52 25.22 -0.43
N ALA A 20 7.66 24.68 -1.64
CA ALA A 20 8.93 24.54 -2.34
C ALA A 20 8.83 25.23 -3.71
N THR A 21 9.76 26.14 -3.95
CA THR A 21 10.00 26.92 -5.17
C THR A 21 9.82 26.10 -6.45
N PRO A 22 9.10 26.58 -7.48
CA PRO A 22 8.87 25.80 -8.68
C PRO A 22 10.11 25.86 -9.59
N GLY A 23 10.98 24.86 -9.48
CA GLY A 23 11.92 24.49 -10.54
C GLY A 23 11.19 23.86 -11.73
N PRO A 24 11.80 23.85 -12.94
CA PRO A 24 11.15 23.38 -14.15
C PRO A 24 10.73 21.92 -14.01
N ARG A 25 9.42 21.68 -14.08
CA ARG A 25 8.79 20.36 -14.02
C ARG A 25 9.28 19.51 -15.19
N ARG A 26 10.32 18.69 -14.97
CA ARG A 26 10.58 17.52 -15.81
C ARG A 26 9.35 16.61 -15.72
N GLY A 27 8.87 16.14 -16.87
CA GLY A 27 7.63 15.35 -17.00
C GLY A 27 7.54 14.26 -15.94
N ARG A 28 6.55 14.38 -15.04
CA ARG A 28 6.24 13.40 -14.00
C ARG A 28 5.48 12.24 -14.63
N GLY A 29 6.13 11.51 -15.52
CA GLY A 29 5.68 10.21 -16.00
C GLY A 29 6.44 9.14 -15.24
N GLY A 30 6.11 8.93 -13.96
CA GLY A 30 6.49 7.68 -13.30
C GLY A 30 5.85 6.50 -14.07
N PRO A 31 6.35 5.25 -13.88
CA PRO A 31 5.71 4.09 -14.50
C PRO A 31 4.20 4.14 -14.27
N SER A 32 3.42 4.06 -15.34
CA SER A 32 1.96 4.04 -15.21
C SER A 32 1.57 2.69 -14.63
N PHE A 33 1.49 2.61 -13.30
CA PHE A 33 1.03 1.42 -12.59
C PHE A 33 -0.44 1.08 -12.89
N SER A 34 -1.16 1.91 -13.65
CA SER A 34 -2.54 1.67 -14.06
C SER A 34 -2.69 0.33 -14.81
N ASP A 35 -1.66 -0.06 -15.57
CA ASP A 35 -1.67 -1.30 -16.36
C ASP A 35 -0.64 -2.33 -15.88
N ALA A 36 0.00 -2.09 -14.73
CA ALA A 36 1.06 -2.96 -14.22
C ALA A 36 0.55 -4.39 -13.98
N THR A 37 1.32 -5.35 -14.43
CA THR A 37 1.07 -6.78 -14.19
C THR A 37 1.23 -7.11 -12.71
N PRO A 38 0.65 -8.22 -12.21
CA PRO A 38 0.86 -8.68 -10.83
C PRO A 38 2.35 -8.81 -10.45
N ALA A 39 3.20 -9.24 -11.38
CA ALA A 39 4.63 -9.36 -11.16
C ALA A 39 5.32 -7.98 -10.99
N GLU A 40 4.97 -6.99 -11.81
CA GLU A 40 5.49 -5.62 -11.70
C GLU A 40 5.00 -4.93 -10.43
N VAL A 41 3.73 -5.15 -10.04
CA VAL A 41 3.19 -4.69 -8.76
C VAL A 41 4.02 -5.26 -7.62
N ARG A 42 4.20 -6.59 -7.57
CA ARG A 42 4.98 -7.27 -6.54
C ARG A 42 6.42 -6.76 -6.44
N ALA A 43 7.07 -6.49 -7.57
CA ALA A 43 8.45 -6.00 -7.60
C ALA A 43 8.62 -4.57 -7.06
N ALA A 44 7.55 -3.76 -7.08
CA ALA A 44 7.57 -2.39 -6.59
C ALA A 44 7.23 -2.27 -5.09
N LEU A 45 6.76 -3.35 -4.45
CA LEU A 45 6.41 -3.36 -3.03
C LEU A 45 7.63 -3.55 -2.14
N ILE A 46 7.53 -3.07 -0.91
CA ILE A 46 8.46 -3.45 0.15
C ILE A 46 8.24 -4.93 0.54
N PRO A 47 9.24 -5.65 1.08
CA PRO A 47 9.12 -7.06 1.44
C PRO A 47 7.89 -7.42 2.27
N GLU A 48 7.52 -6.56 3.21
CA GLU A 48 6.36 -6.75 4.10
C GLU A 48 5.05 -6.72 3.31
N GLU A 49 4.90 -5.77 2.39
CA GLU A 49 3.73 -5.63 1.52
C GLU A 49 3.70 -6.70 0.42
N ALA A 50 4.87 -7.12 -0.09
CA ALA A 50 4.96 -8.22 -1.04
C ALA A 50 4.48 -9.54 -0.43
N ALA A 51 4.74 -9.78 0.86
CA ALA A 51 4.25 -10.97 1.56
C ALA A 51 2.71 -10.95 1.70
N GLU A 52 2.13 -9.80 2.06
CA GLU A 52 0.68 -9.62 2.14
C GLU A 52 0.01 -9.76 0.76
N PHE A 53 0.62 -9.16 -0.27
CA PHE A 53 0.20 -9.33 -1.66
C PHE A 53 0.18 -10.80 -2.06
N ASP A 54 1.27 -11.54 -1.80
CA ASP A 54 1.38 -12.96 -2.14
C ASP A 54 0.32 -13.81 -1.42
N GLN A 55 -0.01 -13.49 -0.17
CA GLN A 55 -1.08 -14.18 0.56
C GLN A 55 -2.45 -13.88 -0.07
N GLN A 56 -2.82 -12.61 -0.17
CA GLN A 56 -4.13 -12.20 -0.67
C GLN A 56 -4.34 -12.66 -2.12
N TRP A 57 -3.30 -12.56 -2.96
CA TRP A 57 -3.35 -12.99 -4.37
C TRP A 57 -3.68 -14.47 -4.51
N ARG A 58 -3.06 -15.34 -3.70
CA ARG A 58 -3.37 -16.78 -3.69
C ARG A 58 -4.81 -17.06 -3.27
N GLU A 59 -5.30 -16.35 -2.25
CA GLU A 59 -6.67 -16.53 -1.76
C GLU A 59 -7.72 -16.12 -2.79
N VAL A 60 -7.56 -14.95 -3.43
CA VAL A 60 -8.53 -14.47 -4.44
C VAL A 60 -8.49 -15.31 -5.71
N MET A 61 -7.31 -15.78 -6.13
CA MET A 61 -7.18 -16.67 -7.29
C MET A 61 -7.85 -18.03 -7.03
N ALA A 62 -7.68 -18.60 -5.83
CA ALA A 62 -8.36 -19.83 -5.46
C ALA A 62 -9.89 -19.65 -5.50
N ARG A 63 -10.40 -18.56 -4.92
CA ARG A 63 -11.83 -18.21 -4.95
C ARG A 63 -12.37 -18.01 -6.37
N ALA A 64 -11.56 -17.41 -7.26
CA ALA A 64 -11.94 -17.15 -8.64
C ALA A 64 -12.04 -18.43 -9.48
N ILE A 65 -11.15 -19.40 -9.25
CA ILE A 65 -11.20 -20.71 -9.92
C ILE A 65 -12.50 -21.44 -9.56
N GLU A 66 -12.88 -21.44 -8.27
CA GLU A 66 -14.11 -22.09 -7.79
C GLU A 66 -15.37 -21.41 -8.34
N ARG A 67 -15.36 -20.08 -8.46
CA ARG A 67 -16.53 -19.28 -8.84
C ARG A 67 -16.61 -18.98 -10.34
N LEU A 68 -15.54 -19.25 -11.09
CA LEU A 68 -15.33 -18.81 -12.47
C LEU A 68 -15.56 -17.29 -12.65
N ASP A 69 -15.22 -16.51 -11.62
CA ASP A 69 -15.40 -15.07 -11.57
C ASP A 69 -14.10 -14.38 -11.17
N LEU A 70 -13.59 -13.51 -12.06
CA LEU A 70 -12.34 -12.77 -11.88
C LEU A 70 -12.54 -11.40 -11.24
N SER A 71 -13.76 -10.99 -10.91
CA SER A 71 -14.06 -9.64 -10.40
C SER A 71 -13.25 -9.31 -9.15
N GLU A 72 -13.13 -10.25 -8.20
CA GLU A 72 -12.35 -10.08 -6.98
C GLU A 72 -10.84 -9.96 -7.26
N VAL A 73 -10.34 -10.72 -8.23
CA VAL A 73 -8.92 -10.69 -8.66
C VAL A 73 -8.57 -9.32 -9.25
N LEU A 74 -9.42 -8.80 -10.15
CA LEU A 74 -9.23 -7.50 -10.79
C LEU A 74 -9.30 -6.36 -9.77
N ALA A 75 -10.27 -6.40 -8.86
CA ALA A 75 -10.39 -5.42 -7.78
C ALA A 75 -9.17 -5.43 -6.85
N THR A 76 -8.66 -6.62 -6.52
CA THR A 76 -7.46 -6.80 -5.71
C THR A 76 -6.23 -6.23 -6.41
N LEU A 77 -6.04 -6.54 -7.69
CA LEU A 77 -4.92 -6.01 -8.48
C LEU A 77 -4.94 -4.47 -8.51
N GLU A 78 -6.10 -3.86 -8.71
CA GLU A 78 -6.23 -2.39 -8.75
C GLU A 78 -5.95 -1.73 -7.39
N SER A 79 -6.29 -2.41 -6.28
CA SER A 79 -5.87 -1.97 -4.95
C SER A 79 -4.34 -1.95 -4.83
N TRP A 80 -3.68 -3.05 -5.19
CA TRP A 80 -2.24 -3.18 -5.05
C TRP A 80 -1.43 -2.31 -6.03
N ARG A 81 -1.97 -2.02 -7.23
CA ARG A 81 -1.38 -1.02 -8.14
C ARG A 81 -1.27 0.37 -7.52
N ARG A 82 -2.24 0.76 -6.68
CA ARG A 82 -2.20 2.03 -5.95
C ARG A 82 -1.12 2.02 -4.87
N VAL A 83 -0.98 0.92 -4.13
CA VAL A 83 0.09 0.75 -3.13
C VAL A 83 1.46 0.79 -3.80
N ALA A 84 1.67 0.00 -4.85
CA ALA A 84 2.92 -0.01 -5.63
C ALA A 84 3.28 1.38 -6.17
N ARG A 85 2.29 2.13 -6.67
CA ARG A 85 2.49 3.51 -7.12
C ARG A 85 2.96 4.42 -5.99
N LEU A 86 2.34 4.32 -4.81
CA LEU A 86 2.75 5.10 -3.64
C LEU A 86 4.19 4.76 -3.24
N THR A 87 4.50 3.47 -3.09
CA THR A 87 5.84 2.98 -2.75
C THR A 87 6.89 3.43 -3.76
N ALA A 88 6.59 3.36 -5.07
CA ALA A 88 7.51 3.79 -6.13
C ALA A 88 7.75 5.31 -6.14
N VAL A 89 6.73 6.12 -5.84
CA VAL A 89 6.85 7.59 -5.82
C VAL A 89 7.58 8.08 -4.57
N THR A 90 7.31 7.49 -3.41
CA THR A 90 7.91 7.93 -2.14
C THR A 90 9.27 7.29 -1.88
N GLY A 91 9.50 6.10 -2.42
CA GLY A 91 10.61 5.23 -2.06
C GLY A 91 10.30 4.36 -0.84
N PRO A 92 10.96 3.18 -0.70
CA PRO A 92 10.69 2.20 0.36
C PRO A 92 10.77 2.77 1.79
N GLU A 93 11.84 3.49 2.10
CA GLU A 93 12.08 3.99 3.45
C GLU A 93 11.11 5.11 3.85
N ALA A 94 10.79 6.00 2.91
CA ALA A 94 9.79 7.03 3.14
C ALA A 94 8.39 6.42 3.31
N HIS A 95 8.09 5.32 2.61
CA HIS A 95 6.84 4.59 2.77
C HIS A 95 6.73 3.96 4.16
N ARG A 96 7.77 3.28 4.65
CA ARG A 96 7.82 2.77 6.03
C ARG A 96 7.70 3.90 7.06
N ALA A 97 8.37 5.02 6.83
CA ALA A 97 8.27 6.19 7.70
C ALA A 97 6.85 6.79 7.73
N MET A 98 6.09 6.68 6.63
CA MET A 98 4.69 7.11 6.59
C MET A 98 3.84 6.35 7.61
N TYR A 99 3.91 5.01 7.61
CA TYR A 99 3.19 4.18 8.58
C TYR A 99 3.61 4.48 10.02
N ARG A 100 4.91 4.66 10.29
CA ARG A 100 5.40 5.06 11.62
C ARG A 100 4.82 6.38 12.09
N ARG A 101 4.83 7.41 11.23
CA ARG A 101 4.25 8.72 11.54
C ARG A 101 2.75 8.63 11.78
N ALA A 102 2.03 7.81 11.01
CA ALA A 102 0.61 7.58 11.23
C ALA A 102 0.34 6.91 12.58
N ALA A 103 1.10 5.86 12.93
CA ALA A 103 0.96 5.16 14.20
C ALA A 103 1.32 6.04 15.40
N ALA A 104 2.40 6.83 15.30
CA ALA A 104 2.80 7.78 16.33
C ALA A 104 1.70 8.81 16.61
N ARG A 105 1.08 9.33 15.54
CA ARG A 105 -0.02 10.30 15.66
C ARG A 105 -1.26 9.68 16.30
N LEU A 106 -1.58 8.43 15.99
CA LEU A 106 -2.73 7.71 16.57
C LEU A 106 -2.49 7.38 18.05
N ALA A 107 -1.30 6.89 18.40
CA ALA A 107 -0.91 6.55 19.76
C ALA A 107 -0.63 7.78 20.64
N ARG A 108 -0.38 8.95 20.03
CA ARG A 108 0.15 10.17 20.69
C ARG A 108 1.50 9.95 21.38
N GLU A 109 2.27 8.99 20.87
CA GLU A 109 3.57 8.57 21.40
C GLU A 109 4.56 8.43 20.25
N GLU A 110 5.85 8.54 20.53
CA GLU A 110 6.88 8.28 19.52
C GLU A 110 7.04 6.77 19.33
N ILE A 111 7.06 6.34 18.07
CA ILE A 111 7.24 4.93 17.70
C ILE A 111 8.73 4.68 17.43
N PRO A 112 9.36 3.71 18.12
CA PRO A 112 10.76 3.35 17.89
C PRO A 112 11.07 3.10 16.41
N ALA A 113 12.25 3.54 15.96
CA ALA A 113 12.62 3.46 14.55
C ALA A 113 12.84 2.03 14.06
N ASP A 114 13.18 1.12 14.97
CA ASP A 114 13.42 -0.31 14.76
C ASP A 114 12.15 -1.17 14.91
N GLU A 115 11.00 -0.57 15.25
CA GLU A 115 9.77 -1.35 15.41
C GLU A 115 9.35 -1.95 14.05
N PRO A 116 9.05 -3.27 13.98
CA PRO A 116 8.69 -3.91 12.73
C PRO A 116 7.40 -3.34 12.13
N LEU A 117 7.39 -3.14 10.81
CA LEU A 117 6.24 -2.59 10.09
C LEU A 117 4.92 -3.36 10.30
N PRO A 118 4.90 -4.71 10.37
CA PRO A 118 3.65 -5.44 10.66
C PRO A 118 3.02 -5.04 12.00
N ARG A 119 3.85 -4.76 13.01
CA ARG A 119 3.37 -4.32 14.33
C ARG A 119 2.85 -2.89 14.31
N ILE A 120 3.47 -2.04 13.49
CA ILE A 120 3.00 -0.66 13.24
C ILE A 120 1.65 -0.67 12.51
N LYS A 121 1.47 -1.54 11.52
CA LYS A 121 0.20 -1.71 10.79
C LYS A 121 -0.90 -2.27 11.67
N ALA A 122 -0.61 -3.26 12.51
CA ALA A 122 -1.57 -3.77 13.48
C ALA A 122 -2.12 -2.68 14.42
N ARG A 123 -1.28 -1.73 14.85
CA ARG A 123 -1.73 -0.57 15.64
C ARG A 123 -2.68 0.36 14.87
N LEU A 124 -2.55 0.41 13.55
CA LEU A 124 -3.40 1.18 12.66
C LEU A 124 -4.67 0.42 12.24
N GLY A 125 -4.82 -0.85 12.63
CA GLY A 125 -5.90 -1.73 12.17
C GLY A 125 -5.75 -2.13 10.70
N LEU A 126 -4.51 -2.20 10.21
CA LEU A 126 -4.14 -2.56 8.84
C LEU A 126 -3.47 -3.93 8.76
#